data_AF-A0A939F9J2-F1
#
_entry.id   AF-A0A939F9J2-F1
#
_cell.length_a   1.000
_cell.length_b   1.000
_cell.length_c   1.000
_cell.angle_alpha   90.00
_cell.angle_beta   90.00
_cell.angle_gamma   90.00
#
_symmetry.space_group_name_H-M   'P 1'
#
loop_
_entity.id
_entity.type
_entity.pdbx_description
1 polymer ?
#
loop_
_entity_poly.entity_id
_entity_poly.type
_entity_poly.pdbx_seq_one_letter_code
_entity_poly.pdbx_strand_id
1 'polypeptide(L)'
;MGNRGLPRRLPAVPVPVDGESFPSWLNRAAADWQIAPGQAAQALGLECHPSYSGVRALRFGAALTPRSLQSITAATGLEAQVIQAMQLSRYAGTVLDFTGREEPGQREESYARLRNREWALFTSSRACPKCLASVPVWPLWWRLGMAAVCPEHRVLLVDTCGQCHARLGSGYTGHPRGLTTRSQILDLDLCNNRRPASRRRKAGLCGQRLATLPTVPVSAELADLQQRILVIAGGGPAQVAGTPVAPAEFFAALRFFAAMVRLVATAEEIAICAALPHTAAAVFTADQQERQRASRGGGRSQLQASPPSAAHAAAVLALSAPALFAPDRSTCQSALATWMDRAVALRRTPGKSDPLRPIPRPACLEPLVRAAVRPASRVAGVLTRRPQPSPSFTAAHLPHLADAGDYTALIARHLPGTAETSGRRLAALALARLAGAASWRGAGTALDMDPFKAARATNTLVQRINDAGGFWRDIEQLGARAIERGLIDYAARRRTLADLTAVPHAVLFEVCHPLGCDVTAQRCRHAAAWIWQHFTGGDVREAPAYAPGLWASAGRSSVREGGRRFATWLPAPVARQLTAYGESLLDAATPGRKGA
;
A
#
# COMPACT_ATOMS: atom_id res chain seq x y z
N MET A 1 41.98 1.27 0.33
CA MET A 1 42.02 2.61 0.95
C MET A 1 43.00 2.56 2.11
N GLY A 2 44.23 3.03 1.89
CA GLY A 2 45.34 2.89 2.85
C GLY A 2 45.04 3.46 4.24
N ASN A 3 45.74 2.91 5.23
CA ASN A 3 45.68 3.27 6.63
C ASN A 3 46.23 4.69 6.84
N ARG A 4 45.47 5.72 6.46
CA ARG A 4 45.73 7.10 6.86
C ARG A 4 45.54 7.15 8.38
N GLY A 5 46.61 7.48 9.09
CA GLY A 5 46.60 7.74 10.53
C GLY A 5 45.61 8.86 10.90
N LEU A 6 45.36 9.01 12.19
CA LEU A 6 44.41 10.01 12.69
C LEU A 6 44.81 11.43 12.23
N PRO A 7 43.83 12.28 11.88
CA PRO A 7 44.11 13.66 11.53
C PRO A 7 44.72 14.43 12.71
N ARG A 8 45.55 15.43 12.41
CA ARG A 8 46.06 16.35 13.43
C ARG A 8 44.92 17.23 13.96
N ARG A 9 45.00 17.61 15.24
CA ARG A 9 44.05 18.53 15.86
C ARG A 9 44.10 19.90 15.17
N LEU A 10 42.92 20.43 14.86
CA LEU A 10 42.75 21.75 14.26
C LEU A 10 42.92 22.83 15.33
N PRO A 11 43.55 23.97 14.98
CA PRO A 11 43.88 25.03 15.95
C PRO A 11 42.66 25.83 16.42
N ALA A 12 41.59 25.88 15.62
CA ALA A 12 40.35 26.56 15.95
C ALA A 12 39.17 25.66 15.55
N VAL A 13 38.22 25.47 16.47
CA VAL A 13 37.07 24.59 16.27
C VAL A 13 35.84 25.33 16.79
N PRO A 14 34.85 25.64 15.94
CA PRO A 14 33.63 26.31 16.40
C PRO A 14 32.83 25.38 17.30
N VAL A 15 32.32 25.95 18.40
CA VAL A 15 31.49 25.20 19.35
C VAL A 15 30.13 24.87 18.71
N PRO A 16 29.72 23.59 18.66
CA PRO A 16 28.39 23.21 18.22
C PRO A 16 27.30 23.86 19.07
N VAL A 17 26.23 24.32 18.44
CA VAL A 17 25.03 24.79 19.17
C VAL A 17 24.17 23.58 19.54
N ASP A 18 23.52 23.60 20.71
CA ASP A 18 22.65 22.49 21.11
C ASP A 18 21.53 22.26 20.09
N GLY A 19 21.30 20.98 19.76
CA GLY A 19 20.36 20.58 18.72
C GLY A 19 20.76 20.93 17.28
N GLU A 20 21.95 21.49 17.03
CA GLU A 20 22.44 21.78 15.69
C GLU A 20 22.63 20.51 14.84
N SER A 21 22.36 20.60 13.53
CA SER A 21 22.64 19.50 12.60
C SER A 21 24.11 19.48 12.18
N PHE A 22 24.67 18.28 11.98
CA PHE A 22 26.08 18.15 11.59
C PHE A 22 26.43 18.88 10.29
N PRO A 23 25.57 18.92 9.26
CA PRO A 23 25.84 19.72 8.07
C PRO A 23 25.79 21.23 8.30
N SER A 24 25.00 21.71 9.26
CA SER A 24 25.04 23.12 9.71
C SER A 24 26.39 23.44 10.32
N TRP A 25 26.80 22.65 11.30
CA TRP A 25 28.07 22.83 12.01
C TRP A 25 29.26 22.74 11.05
N LEU A 26 29.28 21.76 10.12
CA LEU A 26 30.34 21.65 9.13
C LEU A 26 30.43 22.89 8.22
N ASN A 27 29.29 23.42 7.78
CA ASN A 27 29.29 24.61 6.92
C ASN A 27 29.76 25.86 7.69
N ARG A 28 29.38 26.00 8.96
CA ARG A 28 29.90 27.06 9.84
C ARG A 28 31.41 26.92 10.05
N ALA A 29 31.88 25.72 10.36
CA ALA A 29 33.32 25.46 10.49
C ALA A 29 34.09 25.72 9.19
N ALA A 30 33.54 25.32 8.05
CA ALA A 30 34.14 25.61 6.75
C ALA A 30 34.21 27.12 6.47
N ALA A 31 33.15 27.88 6.82
CA ALA A 31 33.13 29.33 6.70
C ALA A 31 34.17 30.00 7.62
N ASP A 32 34.25 29.58 8.88
CA ASP A 32 35.23 30.09 9.87
C ASP A 32 36.68 29.77 9.45
N TRP A 33 36.91 28.58 8.89
CA TRP A 33 38.21 28.19 8.34
C TRP A 33 38.49 28.75 6.95
N GLN A 34 37.53 29.47 6.34
CA GLN A 34 37.60 30.03 4.99
C GLN A 34 37.95 29.00 3.90
N ILE A 35 37.45 27.78 4.04
CA ILE A 35 37.64 26.68 3.07
C ILE A 35 36.30 26.16 2.56
N ALA A 36 36.34 25.40 1.47
CA ALA A 36 35.16 24.75 0.94
C ALA A 36 34.67 23.62 1.89
N PRO A 37 33.35 23.37 2.03
CA PRO A 37 32.82 22.31 2.90
C PRO A 37 33.40 20.91 2.64
N GLY A 38 33.73 20.60 1.38
CA GLY A 38 34.37 19.34 1.02
C GLY A 38 35.82 19.25 1.50
N GLN A 39 36.55 20.37 1.53
CA GLN A 39 37.89 20.44 2.11
C GLN A 39 37.82 20.31 3.64
N ALA A 40 36.85 20.97 4.29
CA ALA A 40 36.58 20.80 5.71
C ALA A 40 36.27 19.34 6.08
N ALA A 41 35.42 18.67 5.30
CA ALA A 41 35.14 17.25 5.45
C ALA A 41 36.39 16.37 5.34
N GLN A 42 37.30 16.68 4.41
CA GLN A 42 38.56 15.96 4.25
C GLN A 42 39.54 16.23 5.40
N ALA A 43 39.64 17.48 5.86
CA ALA A 43 40.49 17.88 6.98
C ALA A 43 40.07 17.20 8.29
N LEU A 44 38.77 17.02 8.48
CA LEU A 44 38.19 16.27 9.60
C LEU A 44 38.37 14.75 9.50
N GLY A 45 38.93 14.24 8.39
CA GLY A 45 39.14 12.81 8.18
C GLY A 45 37.86 12.02 7.89
N LEU A 46 36.80 12.65 7.37
CA LEU A 46 35.57 11.94 7.00
C LEU A 46 35.83 10.92 5.90
N GLU A 47 35.24 9.73 6.02
CA GLU A 47 35.25 8.75 4.95
C GLU A 47 34.41 9.26 3.77
N CYS A 48 35.08 9.54 2.66
CA CYS A 48 34.49 10.17 1.48
C CYS A 48 34.71 9.34 0.22
N HIS A 49 33.71 9.34 -0.66
CA HIS A 49 33.90 8.93 -2.05
C HIS A 49 34.24 10.15 -2.92
N PRO A 50 35.14 10.01 -3.91
CA PRO A 50 35.37 11.05 -4.90
C PRO A 50 34.10 11.30 -5.72
N SER A 51 33.87 12.55 -6.09
CA SER A 51 32.83 12.99 -7.00
C SER A 51 33.43 13.97 -8.01
N TYR A 52 32.83 14.08 -9.20
CA TYR A 52 33.36 14.86 -10.34
C TYR A 52 33.78 16.31 -9.98
N SER A 53 33.14 16.93 -8.99
CA SER A 53 33.50 18.28 -8.54
C SER A 53 33.50 18.43 -7.01
N GLY A 54 33.77 17.36 -6.27
CA GLY A 54 33.68 17.38 -4.82
C GLY A 54 33.88 16.03 -4.14
N VAL A 55 33.43 15.94 -2.89
CA VAL A 55 33.45 14.70 -2.11
C VAL A 55 32.06 14.36 -1.60
N ARG A 56 31.80 13.05 -1.45
CA ARG A 56 30.57 12.54 -0.85
C ARG A 56 30.91 11.81 0.43
N ALA A 57 30.70 12.46 1.57
CA ALA A 57 30.89 11.84 2.88
C ALA A 57 29.85 10.72 3.11
N LEU A 58 30.32 9.58 3.63
CA LEU A 58 29.46 8.44 3.92
C LEU A 58 28.45 8.78 5.03
N ARG A 59 27.17 8.51 4.77
CA ARG A 59 26.06 8.67 5.74
C ARG A 59 25.99 10.07 6.38
N PHE A 60 26.43 11.09 5.63
CA PHE A 60 26.58 12.48 6.06
C PHE A 60 25.31 13.05 6.72
N GLY A 61 25.44 13.50 7.97
CA GLY A 61 24.34 14.08 8.76
C GLY A 61 23.30 13.09 9.26
N ALA A 62 23.47 11.79 9.00
CA ALA A 62 22.53 10.77 9.43
C ALA A 62 23.08 9.81 10.47
N ALA A 63 24.25 9.22 10.22
CA ALA A 63 24.96 8.37 11.17
C ALA A 63 26.40 8.18 10.69
N LEU A 64 27.35 8.89 11.30
CA LEU A 64 28.75 8.76 10.96
C LEU A 64 29.25 7.33 11.18
N THR A 65 30.22 6.92 10.37
CA THR A 65 30.92 5.65 10.59
C THR A 65 31.80 5.73 11.83
N PRO A 66 32.12 4.60 12.49
CA PRO A 66 33.01 4.61 13.66
C PRO A 66 34.36 5.29 13.37
N ARG A 67 34.93 5.06 12.18
CA ARG A 67 36.18 5.71 11.75
C ARG A 67 36.03 7.21 11.55
N SER A 68 34.96 7.67 10.92
CA SER A 68 34.72 9.12 10.77
C SER A 68 34.51 9.78 12.13
N LEU A 69 33.78 9.14 13.04
CA LEU A 69 33.59 9.65 14.40
C LEU A 69 34.93 9.79 15.14
N GLN A 70 35.76 8.75 15.13
CA GLN A 70 37.10 8.78 15.74
C GLN A 70 37.97 9.89 15.12
N SER A 71 37.93 10.04 13.80
CA SER A 71 38.73 11.05 13.09
C SER A 71 38.29 12.47 13.43
N ILE A 72 36.99 12.74 13.50
CA ILE A 72 36.46 14.06 13.89
C ILE A 72 36.82 14.36 15.35
N THR A 73 36.65 13.40 16.26
CA THR A 73 37.04 13.58 17.68
C THR A 73 38.53 13.92 17.79
N ALA A 74 39.41 13.24 17.05
CA ALA A 74 40.83 13.55 17.02
C ALA A 74 41.12 14.95 16.43
N ALA A 75 40.48 15.28 15.29
CA ALA A 75 40.69 16.56 14.61
C ALA A 75 40.15 17.76 15.39
N THR A 76 39.05 17.59 16.13
CA THR A 76 38.33 18.72 16.75
C THR A 76 38.48 18.80 18.25
N GLY A 77 38.74 17.67 18.90
CA GLY A 77 38.66 17.57 20.36
C GLY A 77 37.26 17.52 20.93
N LEU A 78 36.22 17.54 20.09
CA LEU A 78 34.85 17.43 20.54
C LEU A 78 34.57 15.99 21.01
N GLU A 79 33.80 15.88 22.08
CA GLU A 79 33.34 14.59 22.57
C GLU A 79 32.49 13.87 21.52
N ALA A 80 32.66 12.55 21.45
CA ALA A 80 31.92 11.72 20.51
C ALA A 80 30.40 11.88 20.67
N GLN A 81 29.90 12.06 21.90
CA GLN A 81 28.48 12.24 22.19
C GLN A 81 27.93 13.53 21.58
N VAL A 82 28.67 14.64 21.62
CA VAL A 82 28.28 15.91 20.99
C VAL A 82 28.20 15.74 19.47
N ILE A 83 29.17 15.06 18.85
CA ILE A 83 29.17 14.80 17.41
C ILE A 83 28.00 13.89 16.99
N GLN A 84 27.70 12.87 17.80
CA GLN A 84 26.58 11.96 17.60
C GLN A 84 25.24 12.66 17.77
N ALA A 85 25.12 13.60 18.71
CA ALA A 85 23.92 14.40 18.94
C ALA A 85 23.51 15.24 17.72
N MET A 86 24.47 15.60 16.86
CA MET A 86 24.23 16.34 15.62
C MET A 86 23.79 15.45 14.43
N GLN A 87 23.64 14.14 14.61
CA GLN A 87 23.24 13.18 13.56
C GLN A 87 21.78 12.74 13.71
N LEU A 88 21.08 12.44 12.61
CA LEU A 88 19.71 11.89 12.68
C LEU A 88 19.60 10.60 13.51
N SER A 89 20.68 9.83 13.66
CA SER A 89 20.73 8.67 14.55
C SER A 89 20.49 8.99 16.02
N ARG A 90 20.55 10.27 16.44
CA ARG A 90 20.06 10.70 17.76
C ARG A 90 18.59 10.32 17.98
N TYR A 91 17.80 10.23 16.91
CA TYR A 91 16.39 9.83 16.95
C TYR A 91 16.15 8.34 16.72
N ALA A 92 17.22 7.52 16.74
CA ALA A 92 17.09 6.08 16.62
C ALA A 92 16.34 5.51 17.83
N GLY A 93 15.35 4.65 17.59
CA GLY A 93 14.52 4.08 18.66
C GLY A 93 13.42 5.02 19.18
N THR A 94 13.32 6.24 18.63
CA THR A 94 12.15 7.12 18.83
C THR A 94 11.41 7.31 17.51
N VAL A 95 11.63 8.41 16.79
CA VAL A 95 10.93 8.70 15.52
C VAL A 95 11.52 7.93 14.34
N LEU A 96 12.80 7.54 14.38
CA LEU A 96 13.46 6.82 13.30
C LEU A 96 13.87 5.42 13.72
N ASP A 97 13.65 4.46 12.82
CA ASP A 97 14.19 3.11 12.96
C ASP A 97 15.41 2.92 12.05
N PHE A 98 16.53 2.56 12.66
CA PHE A 98 17.78 2.28 11.97
C PHE A 98 18.18 0.80 12.07
N THR A 99 17.31 -0.08 12.57
CA THR A 99 17.54 -1.53 12.69
C THR A 99 17.58 -2.22 11.30
N GLY A 100 18.20 -3.41 11.23
CA GLY A 100 18.53 -4.11 9.97
C GLY A 100 19.84 -3.64 9.32
N ARG A 101 20.79 -3.16 10.15
CA ARG A 101 21.93 -2.33 9.75
C ARG A 101 23.21 -3.07 9.36
N GLU A 102 23.30 -4.38 9.55
CA GLU A 102 24.61 -5.04 9.55
C GLU A 102 24.57 -6.41 8.85
N GLU A 103 24.73 -6.39 7.52
CA GLU A 103 25.59 -7.40 6.89
C GLU A 103 26.93 -6.73 6.56
N PRO A 104 28.06 -7.27 7.07
CA PRO A 104 29.38 -6.80 6.68
C PRO A 104 29.57 -6.93 5.16
N GLY A 105 29.54 -5.81 4.44
CA GLY A 105 29.78 -5.78 2.99
C GLY A 105 28.80 -4.92 2.17
N GLN A 106 27.58 -4.68 2.63
CA GLN A 106 26.57 -3.94 1.85
C GLN A 106 26.49 -2.45 2.24
N ARG A 107 27.38 -1.63 1.65
CA ARG A 107 27.63 -0.23 2.09
C ARG A 107 26.64 0.84 1.61
N GLU A 108 25.85 0.63 0.55
CA GLU A 108 24.99 1.72 -0.02
C GLU A 108 23.51 1.35 -0.24
N GLU A 109 23.19 0.09 -0.56
CA GLU A 109 21.80 -0.35 -0.79
C GLU A 109 20.93 -0.35 0.48
N SER A 110 21.53 -0.59 1.65
CA SER A 110 20.87 -0.54 2.96
C SER A 110 20.36 0.87 3.30
N TYR A 111 21.10 1.91 2.90
CA TYR A 111 20.74 3.30 3.18
C TYR A 111 19.69 3.86 2.22
N ALA A 112 19.64 3.37 0.97
CA ALA A 112 18.56 3.71 0.04
C ALA A 112 17.21 3.13 0.51
N ARG A 113 17.21 1.91 1.06
CA ARG A 113 16.03 1.30 1.68
C ARG A 113 15.54 2.08 2.90
N LEU A 114 16.46 2.52 3.77
CA LEU A 114 16.15 3.39 4.91
C LEU A 114 15.46 4.70 4.46
N ARG A 115 16.02 5.38 3.44
CA ARG A 115 15.44 6.63 2.90
C ARG A 115 14.00 6.47 2.43
N ASN A 116 13.65 5.29 1.92
CA ASN A 116 12.31 5.03 1.39
C ASN A 116 11.31 4.64 2.48
N ARG A 117 11.77 4.23 3.67
CA ARG A 117 10.93 3.78 4.79
C ARG A 117 10.78 4.85 5.88
N GLU A 118 11.86 5.55 6.19
CA GLU A 118 11.90 6.48 7.31
C GLU A 118 11.47 7.90 6.95
N TRP A 119 10.74 8.52 7.88
CA TRP A 119 10.26 9.89 7.74
C TRP A 119 11.35 10.88 8.13
N ALA A 120 12.38 10.98 7.28
CA ALA A 120 13.48 11.93 7.44
C ALA A 120 13.98 12.49 6.10
N LEU A 121 14.51 13.70 6.18
CA LEU A 121 15.20 14.41 5.11
C LEU A 121 16.70 14.11 5.24
N PHE A 122 17.13 13.03 4.59
CA PHE A 122 18.52 12.57 4.66
C PHE A 122 19.52 13.42 3.86
N THR A 123 19.02 14.23 2.94
CA THR A 123 19.83 15.02 1.99
C THR A 123 19.31 16.44 1.82
N SER A 124 18.47 16.90 2.74
CA SER A 124 17.90 18.24 2.73
C SER A 124 17.47 18.58 4.15
N SER A 125 17.05 19.81 4.36
CA SER A 125 16.40 20.25 5.57
C SER A 125 15.23 21.14 5.21
N ARG A 126 14.31 21.30 6.14
CA ARG A 126 13.40 22.46 6.16
C ARG A 126 14.09 23.61 6.88
N ALA A 127 13.52 24.81 6.81
CA ALA A 127 14.07 25.98 7.49
C ALA A 127 12.98 26.94 7.95
N CYS A 128 13.24 27.62 9.06
CA CYS A 128 12.54 28.84 9.43
C CYS A 128 13.39 30.04 8.99
N PRO A 129 12.95 30.83 8.00
CA PRO A 129 13.64 32.06 7.58
C PRO A 129 13.93 33.03 8.72
N LYS A 130 13.01 33.14 9.70
CA LYS A 130 13.17 34.03 10.86
C LYS A 130 14.25 33.54 11.83
N CYS A 131 14.31 32.23 12.14
CA CYS A 131 15.41 31.67 12.95
C CYS A 131 16.76 31.90 12.26
N LEU A 132 16.84 31.65 10.95
CA LEU A 132 18.08 31.79 10.18
C LEU A 132 18.54 33.25 10.04
N ALA A 133 17.62 34.22 10.08
CA ALA A 133 17.96 35.63 10.08
C ALA A 133 18.66 36.06 11.38
N SER A 134 18.32 35.45 12.51
CA SER A 134 18.95 35.73 13.80
C SER A 134 20.28 34.98 13.95
N VAL A 135 20.28 33.68 13.64
CA VAL A 135 21.46 32.83 13.75
C VAL A 135 21.44 31.82 12.60
N PRO A 136 22.49 31.71 11.76
CA PRO A 136 22.52 30.81 10.60
C PRO A 136 22.79 29.34 10.99
N VAL A 137 22.10 28.87 12.04
CA VAL A 137 22.15 27.51 12.57
C VAL A 137 20.92 26.75 12.13
N TRP A 138 21.13 25.53 11.62
CA TRP A 138 20.04 24.65 11.20
C TRP A 138 19.86 23.53 12.24
N PRO A 139 18.78 23.58 13.03
CA PRO A 139 18.42 22.50 13.94
C PRO A 139 18.31 21.15 13.25
N LEU A 140 18.79 20.10 13.92
CA LEU A 140 18.70 18.73 13.45
C LEU A 140 17.25 18.29 13.22
N TRP A 141 16.33 18.72 14.08
CA TRP A 141 14.93 18.31 13.99
C TRP A 141 14.23 18.81 12.72
N TRP A 142 14.71 19.89 12.07
CA TRP A 142 14.20 20.35 10.77
C TRP A 142 14.35 19.31 9.65
N ARG A 143 15.15 18.28 9.90
CA ARG A 143 15.36 17.16 8.99
C ARG A 143 14.41 15.99 9.27
N LEU A 144 13.52 16.07 10.25
CA LEU A 144 12.45 15.09 10.45
C LEU A 144 11.33 15.30 9.43
N GLY A 145 10.72 14.22 8.94
CA GLY A 145 9.62 14.28 7.96
C GLY A 145 8.37 14.99 8.49
N MET A 146 8.20 15.00 9.83
CA MET A 146 7.12 15.70 10.54
C MET A 146 7.50 17.09 11.06
N ALA A 147 8.66 17.65 10.69
CA ALA A 147 9.01 19.03 11.00
C ALA A 147 8.20 19.99 10.12
N ALA A 148 7.01 20.39 10.53
CA ALA A 148 6.08 21.18 9.73
C ALA A 148 6.15 22.68 10.04
N VAL A 149 6.27 23.00 11.33
CA VAL A 149 6.09 24.36 11.86
C VAL A 149 7.31 24.75 12.69
N CYS A 150 7.67 26.03 12.68
CA CYS A 150 8.57 26.59 13.68
C CYS A 150 7.76 26.95 14.94
N PRO A 151 7.97 26.28 16.09
CA PRO A 151 7.22 26.57 17.31
C PRO A 151 7.50 27.97 17.87
N GLU A 152 8.73 28.47 17.72
CA GLU A 152 9.14 29.80 18.18
C GLU A 152 8.46 30.92 17.38
N HIS A 153 8.55 30.85 16.06
CA HIS A 153 8.08 31.91 15.18
C HIS A 153 6.67 31.71 14.64
N ARG A 154 6.03 30.57 14.97
CA ARG A 154 4.69 30.16 14.55
C ARG A 154 4.44 30.36 13.06
N VAL A 155 5.35 29.79 12.26
CA VAL A 155 5.26 29.78 10.80
C VAL A 155 5.46 28.38 10.25
N LEU A 156 4.86 28.07 9.10
CA LEU A 156 5.23 26.90 8.31
C LEU A 156 6.71 26.98 7.93
N LEU A 157 7.43 25.89 8.11
CA LEU A 157 8.80 25.79 7.64
C LEU A 157 8.84 25.79 6.10
N VAL A 158 9.90 26.35 5.54
CA VAL A 158 10.14 26.34 4.10
C VAL A 158 10.96 25.10 3.75
N ASP A 159 10.51 24.33 2.77
CA ASP A 159 11.24 23.14 2.28
C ASP A 159 12.00 23.39 0.97
N THR A 160 11.57 24.35 0.15
CA THR A 160 12.09 24.56 -1.20
C THR A 160 12.45 26.04 -1.43
N CYS A 161 13.59 26.29 -2.07
CA CYS A 161 14.02 27.64 -2.40
C CYS A 161 13.21 28.21 -3.58
N GLY A 162 12.67 29.43 -3.43
CA GLY A 162 11.90 30.10 -4.49
C GLY A 162 12.70 30.45 -5.76
N GLN A 163 14.04 30.52 -5.68
CA GLN A 163 14.88 30.92 -6.81
C GLN A 163 15.52 29.74 -7.56
N CYS A 164 15.90 28.67 -6.85
CA CYS A 164 16.50 27.48 -7.47
C CYS A 164 15.58 26.26 -7.51
N HIS A 165 14.42 26.32 -6.86
CA HIS A 165 13.42 25.25 -6.76
C HIS A 165 13.96 23.92 -6.19
N ALA A 166 15.16 23.95 -5.62
CA ALA A 166 15.75 22.82 -4.93
C ALA A 166 15.35 22.83 -3.46
N ARG A 167 15.27 21.64 -2.86
CA ARG A 167 15.10 21.51 -1.41
C ARG A 167 16.24 22.20 -0.68
N LEU A 168 15.90 22.89 0.40
CA LEU A 168 16.87 23.61 1.21
C LEU A 168 17.90 22.65 1.83
N GLY A 169 19.15 23.12 1.95
CA GLY A 169 20.25 22.32 2.51
C GLY A 169 20.65 21.10 1.69
N SER A 170 20.19 20.96 0.44
CA SER A 170 20.59 19.85 -0.43
C SER A 170 21.99 19.97 -1.01
N GLY A 171 22.53 21.18 -1.04
CA GLY A 171 23.87 21.47 -1.55
C GLY A 171 23.93 21.35 -3.07
N TYR A 172 23.79 20.15 -3.63
CA TYR A 172 24.01 19.86 -5.06
C TYR A 172 22.80 19.17 -5.69
N THR A 173 22.05 19.87 -6.55
CA THR A 173 20.80 19.39 -7.16
C THR A 173 20.94 18.11 -8.01
N GLY A 174 22.09 17.89 -8.68
CA GLY A 174 22.38 16.65 -9.41
C GLY A 174 22.91 15.51 -8.54
N HIS A 175 23.47 15.84 -7.37
CA HIS A 175 24.06 14.88 -6.41
C HIS A 175 23.82 15.39 -4.98
N PRO A 176 22.65 15.12 -4.36
CA PRO A 176 22.20 15.77 -3.12
C PRO A 176 23.01 15.40 -1.85
N ARG A 177 24.23 14.86 -2.02
CA ARG A 177 25.20 14.51 -0.97
C ARG A 177 26.62 15.06 -1.24
N GLY A 178 26.82 15.75 -2.37
CA GLY A 178 28.14 16.26 -2.76
C GLY A 178 28.50 17.55 -2.03
N LEU A 179 29.64 17.55 -1.36
CA LEU A 179 30.28 18.73 -0.80
C LEU A 179 31.33 19.24 -1.79
N THR A 180 31.27 20.53 -2.13
CA THR A 180 32.26 21.13 -3.05
C THR A 180 33.65 21.15 -2.44
N THR A 181 34.67 20.80 -3.20
CA THR A 181 36.09 20.95 -2.84
C THR A 181 36.76 22.12 -3.55
N ARG A 182 36.05 22.79 -4.47
CA ARG A 182 36.56 23.97 -5.18
C ARG A 182 36.36 25.21 -4.30
N SER A 183 37.29 26.17 -4.37
CA SER A 183 37.39 27.38 -3.54
C SER A 183 36.16 28.31 -3.62
N GLN A 184 35.05 27.88 -3.01
CA GLN A 184 33.85 28.66 -2.77
C GLN A 184 33.61 28.67 -1.26
N ILE A 185 33.90 29.80 -0.63
CA ILE A 185 33.49 30.08 0.75
C ILE A 185 31.97 30.22 0.73
N LEU A 186 31.29 29.55 1.66
CA LEU A 186 29.84 29.65 1.77
C LEU A 186 29.46 30.92 2.52
N ASP A 187 28.60 31.73 1.92
CA ASP A 187 27.86 32.77 2.64
C ASP A 187 26.64 32.11 3.29
N LEU A 188 26.65 31.97 4.60
CA LEU A 188 25.65 31.21 5.35
C LEU A 188 24.24 31.84 5.31
N ASP A 189 24.12 33.11 4.91
CA ASP A 189 22.83 33.80 4.71
C ASP A 189 22.14 33.38 3.41
N LEU A 190 22.86 32.72 2.50
CA LEU A 190 22.39 32.35 1.18
C LEU A 190 22.01 30.87 1.10
N CYS A 191 21.14 30.57 0.13
CA CYS A 191 20.63 29.22 -0.08
C CYS A 191 21.73 28.20 -0.40
N ASN A 192 22.81 28.61 -1.07
CA ASN A 192 23.99 27.79 -1.39
C ASN A 192 23.73 26.46 -2.15
N ASN A 193 22.50 26.19 -2.58
CA ASN A 193 22.20 25.08 -3.47
C ASN A 193 22.80 25.34 -4.86
N ARG A 194 23.44 24.34 -5.45
CA ARG A 194 23.96 24.44 -6.81
C ARG A 194 22.83 24.47 -7.82
N ARG A 195 22.84 25.50 -8.64
CA ARG A 195 21.98 25.66 -9.81
C ARG A 195 22.67 25.07 -11.05
N PRO A 196 21.95 24.28 -11.86
CA PRO A 196 22.48 23.85 -13.15
C PRO A 196 22.71 25.07 -14.05
N ALA A 197 23.59 24.92 -15.05
CA ALA A 197 23.70 25.93 -16.09
C ALA A 197 22.37 26.04 -16.86
N SER A 198 22.01 27.25 -17.25
CA SER A 198 20.87 27.53 -18.12
C SER A 198 21.34 28.42 -19.27
N ARG A 199 20.51 28.57 -20.33
CA ARG A 199 20.82 29.47 -21.46
C ARG A 199 21.18 30.90 -21.02
N ARG A 200 20.69 31.36 -19.86
CA ARG A 200 20.87 32.73 -19.35
C ARG A 200 21.89 32.86 -18.21
N ARG A 201 22.33 31.76 -17.58
CA ARG A 201 23.21 31.80 -16.39
C ARG A 201 24.13 30.59 -16.33
N LYS A 202 25.41 30.83 -16.04
CA LYS A 202 26.39 29.76 -15.75
C LYS A 202 25.97 28.98 -14.49
N ALA A 203 26.39 27.72 -14.40
CA ALA A 203 26.21 26.92 -13.19
C ALA A 203 26.91 27.60 -12.00
N GLY A 204 26.28 27.59 -10.83
CA GLY A 204 26.80 28.27 -9.65
C GLY A 204 25.93 28.06 -8.41
N LEU A 205 26.30 28.66 -7.29
CA LEU A 205 25.53 28.58 -6.05
C LEU A 205 24.28 29.45 -6.09
N CYS A 206 23.28 29.09 -5.29
CA CYS A 206 22.06 29.85 -5.12
C CYS A 206 22.28 31.04 -4.20
N GLY A 207 22.04 32.25 -4.71
CA GLY A 207 22.17 33.51 -3.99
C GLY A 207 20.86 34.01 -3.41
N GLN A 208 19.84 33.16 -3.32
CA GLN A 208 18.62 33.49 -2.58
C GLN A 208 18.97 33.66 -1.11
N ARG A 209 18.73 34.86 -0.55
CA ARG A 209 18.81 35.08 0.90
C ARG A 209 17.76 34.22 1.61
N LEU A 210 18.19 33.48 2.62
CA LEU A 210 17.35 32.55 3.37
C LEU A 210 16.33 33.30 4.23
N ALA A 211 16.74 34.42 4.84
CA ALA A 211 15.89 35.28 5.66
C ALA A 211 14.68 35.87 4.92
N THR A 212 14.78 36.04 3.59
CA THR A 212 13.72 36.65 2.77
C THR A 212 12.77 35.63 2.14
N LEU A 213 12.93 34.34 2.46
CA LEU A 213 12.01 33.31 1.95
C LEU A 213 10.61 33.53 2.55
N PRO A 214 9.54 33.42 1.75
CA PRO A 214 8.19 33.65 2.22
C PRO A 214 7.80 32.59 3.26
N THR A 215 7.10 33.01 4.31
CA THR A 215 6.57 32.14 5.35
C THR A 215 5.07 32.34 5.51
N VAL A 216 4.38 31.30 5.95
CA VAL A 216 2.94 31.36 6.24
C VAL A 216 2.76 31.26 7.75
N PRO A 217 2.11 32.25 8.40
CA PRO A 217 1.75 32.16 9.81
C PRO A 217 0.87 30.95 10.11
N VAL A 218 0.99 30.39 11.31
CA VAL A 218 0.13 29.29 11.78
C VAL A 218 -0.47 29.60 13.14
N SER A 219 -1.52 28.86 13.51
CA SER A 219 -2.17 29.00 14.81
C SER A 219 -1.27 28.51 15.95
N ALA A 220 -1.56 28.96 17.18
CA ALA A 220 -0.83 28.52 18.37
C ALA A 220 -0.99 27.01 18.59
N GLU A 221 -2.19 26.47 18.35
CA GLU A 221 -2.51 25.05 18.52
C GLU A 221 -1.63 24.17 17.63
N LEU A 222 -1.40 24.56 16.37
CA LEU A 222 -0.54 23.78 15.46
C LEU A 222 0.94 23.87 15.86
N ALA A 223 1.39 25.03 16.37
CA ALA A 223 2.73 25.19 16.92
C ALA A 223 2.94 24.33 18.18
N ASP A 224 1.95 24.25 19.06
CA ASP A 224 1.98 23.41 20.25
C ASP A 224 1.99 21.93 19.90
N LEU A 225 1.22 21.50 18.89
CA LEU A 225 1.29 20.14 18.37
C LEU A 225 2.69 19.81 17.86
N GLN A 226 3.32 20.72 17.11
CA GLN A 226 4.69 20.54 16.66
C GLN A 226 5.65 20.40 17.84
N GLN A 227 5.53 21.25 18.87
CA GLN A 227 6.39 21.20 20.05
C GLN A 227 6.23 19.86 20.79
N ARG A 228 5.01 19.36 20.95
CA ARG A 228 4.74 18.04 21.56
C ARG A 228 5.41 16.91 20.76
N ILE A 229 5.35 16.95 19.43
CA ILE A 229 6.05 15.99 18.56
C ILE A 229 7.57 16.04 18.79
N LEU A 230 8.15 17.22 18.95
CA LEU A 230 9.60 17.37 19.19
C LEU A 230 10.02 16.83 20.56
N VAL A 231 9.22 17.08 21.60
CA VAL A 231 9.45 16.52 22.95
C VAL A 231 9.45 14.99 22.90
N ILE A 232 8.44 14.39 22.26
CA ILE A 232 8.35 12.92 22.13
C ILE A 232 9.50 12.38 21.26
N ALA A 233 9.87 13.06 20.17
CA ALA A 233 11.02 12.67 19.35
C ALA A 233 12.33 12.67 20.16
N GLY A 234 12.49 13.62 21.09
CA GLY A 234 13.61 13.70 22.03
C GLY A 234 13.61 12.65 23.15
N GLY A 235 12.62 11.75 23.20
CA GLY A 235 12.49 10.72 24.24
C GLY A 235 11.60 11.12 25.42
N GLY A 236 10.88 12.24 25.31
CA GLY A 236 9.89 12.66 26.31
C GLY A 236 8.68 11.71 26.40
N PRO A 237 7.80 11.92 27.40
CA PRO A 237 6.65 11.06 27.63
C PRO A 237 5.69 11.10 26.45
N ALA A 238 5.23 9.92 26.02
CA ALA A 238 4.29 9.76 24.92
C ALA A 238 3.05 8.98 25.37
N GLN A 239 1.89 9.38 24.85
CA GLN A 239 0.62 8.71 25.11
C GLN A 239 -0.19 8.61 23.82
N VAL A 240 -0.94 7.53 23.68
CA VAL A 240 -1.93 7.35 22.61
C VAL A 240 -3.21 6.86 23.28
N ALA A 241 -4.32 7.56 23.03
CA ALA A 241 -5.64 7.22 23.59
C ALA A 241 -5.63 7.08 25.14
N GLY A 242 -4.99 8.03 25.82
CA GLY A 242 -4.82 8.04 27.28
C GLY A 242 -3.89 6.96 27.86
N THR A 243 -3.25 6.14 27.02
CA THR A 243 -2.34 5.07 27.47
C THR A 243 -0.89 5.49 27.22
N PRO A 244 0.01 5.46 28.23
CA PRO A 244 1.44 5.65 28.03
C PRO A 244 2.03 4.63 27.06
N VAL A 245 2.85 5.10 26.12
CA VAL A 245 3.52 4.26 25.12
C VAL A 245 4.97 4.69 24.96
N ALA A 246 5.80 3.80 24.42
CA ALA A 246 7.14 4.18 24.00
C ALA A 246 7.09 5.20 22.84
N PRO A 247 8.05 6.14 22.72
CA PRO A 247 8.09 7.09 21.60
C PRO A 247 8.01 6.44 20.21
N ALA A 248 8.69 5.30 20.00
CA ALA A 248 8.62 4.56 18.74
C ALA A 248 7.19 4.09 18.39
N GLU A 249 6.46 3.61 19.40
CA GLU A 249 5.08 3.16 19.26
C GLU A 249 4.14 4.35 18.97
N PHE A 250 4.38 5.50 19.60
CA PHE A 250 3.68 6.75 19.27
C PHE A 250 3.89 7.18 17.81
N PHE A 251 5.13 7.13 17.30
CA PHE A 251 5.39 7.47 15.90
C PHE A 251 4.89 6.40 14.92
N ALA A 252 4.73 5.15 15.35
CA ALA A 252 4.01 4.15 14.58
C ALA A 252 2.51 4.49 14.48
N ALA A 253 1.88 4.93 15.59
CA ALA A 253 0.51 5.45 15.63
C ALA A 253 0.33 6.67 14.72
N LEU A 254 1.23 7.65 14.78
CA LEU A 254 1.21 8.80 13.88
C LEU A 254 1.28 8.38 12.41
N ARG A 255 2.17 7.46 12.03
CA ARG A 255 2.26 6.95 10.65
C ARG A 255 0.97 6.24 10.21
N PHE A 256 0.34 5.48 11.11
CA PHE A 256 -0.95 4.83 10.85
C PHE A 256 -2.07 5.86 10.63
N PHE A 257 -2.22 6.83 11.54
CA PHE A 257 -3.24 7.89 11.40
C PHE A 257 -3.00 8.77 10.18
N ALA A 258 -1.75 9.09 9.86
CA ALA A 258 -1.41 9.81 8.65
C ALA A 258 -1.87 9.09 7.38
N ALA A 259 -1.70 7.76 7.32
CA ALA A 259 -2.21 6.98 6.21
C ALA A 259 -3.74 6.91 6.18
N MET A 260 -4.39 6.85 7.35
CA MET A 260 -5.85 6.94 7.46
C MET A 260 -6.36 8.27 6.91
N VAL A 261 -5.88 9.42 7.41
CA VAL A 261 -6.35 10.74 6.96
C VAL A 261 -6.05 10.98 5.48
N ARG A 262 -4.90 10.52 4.97
CA ARG A 262 -4.61 10.59 3.52
C ARG A 262 -5.56 9.76 2.66
N LEU A 263 -6.14 8.70 3.23
CA LEU A 263 -7.06 7.82 2.52
C LEU A 263 -8.52 8.32 2.59
N VAL A 264 -8.96 8.85 3.74
CA VAL A 264 -10.39 9.05 4.01
C VAL A 264 -10.79 10.43 4.53
N ALA A 265 -9.84 11.36 4.76
CA ALA A 265 -10.22 12.72 5.12
C ALA A 265 -10.96 13.37 3.96
N THR A 266 -12.06 14.04 4.28
CA THR A 266 -12.96 14.68 3.31
C THR A 266 -12.59 16.14 3.08
N ALA A 267 -13.02 16.71 1.95
CA ALA A 267 -12.84 18.14 1.66
C ALA A 267 -13.49 19.03 2.74
N GLU A 268 -14.62 18.59 3.30
CA GLU A 268 -15.32 19.27 4.38
C GLU A 268 -14.48 19.30 5.67
N GLU A 269 -13.96 18.14 6.13
CA GLU A 269 -13.08 18.07 7.31
C GLU A 269 -11.81 18.92 7.15
N ILE A 270 -11.26 18.97 5.94
CA ILE A 270 -10.09 19.81 5.64
C ILE A 270 -10.46 21.29 5.73
N ALA A 271 -11.63 21.69 5.21
CA ALA A 271 -12.08 23.08 5.18
C ALA A 271 -12.45 23.63 6.57
N ILE A 272 -13.03 22.80 7.44
CA ILE A 272 -13.45 23.20 8.80
C ILE A 272 -12.34 23.09 9.85
N CYS A 273 -11.16 22.56 9.50
CA CYS A 273 -10.05 22.40 10.42
C CYS A 273 -9.40 23.76 10.74
N ALA A 274 -9.86 24.42 11.82
CA ALA A 274 -9.41 25.77 12.19
C ALA A 274 -7.90 25.91 12.41
N ALA A 275 -7.22 24.84 12.88
CA ALA A 275 -5.78 24.84 13.11
C ALA A 275 -4.96 24.78 11.80
N LEU A 276 -5.60 24.53 10.64
CA LEU A 276 -4.93 24.30 9.37
C LEU A 276 -4.90 25.57 8.51
N PRO A 277 -3.72 26.12 8.18
CA PRO A 277 -3.62 27.24 7.23
C PRO A 277 -4.17 26.84 5.84
N HIS A 278 -4.81 27.78 5.14
CA HIS A 278 -5.36 27.54 3.80
C HIS A 278 -4.35 26.96 2.80
N THR A 279 -3.08 27.39 2.87
CA THR A 279 -2.02 26.87 2.02
C THR A 279 -1.75 25.38 2.27
N ALA A 280 -1.77 24.94 3.54
CA ALA A 280 -1.59 23.54 3.91
C ALA A 280 -2.81 22.68 3.54
N ALA A 281 -4.02 23.21 3.73
CA ALA A 281 -5.27 22.59 3.27
C ALA A 281 -5.26 22.36 1.74
N ALA A 282 -4.86 23.38 0.96
CA ALA A 282 -4.78 23.29 -0.49
C ALA A 282 -3.74 22.25 -0.96
N VAL A 283 -2.54 22.25 -0.36
CA VAL A 283 -1.49 21.25 -0.66
C VAL A 283 -1.96 19.83 -0.37
N PHE A 284 -2.59 19.60 0.78
CA PHE A 284 -3.09 18.28 1.15
C PHE A 284 -4.22 17.80 0.23
N THR A 285 -5.14 18.70 -0.13
CA THR A 285 -6.24 18.41 -1.07
C THR A 285 -5.71 18.07 -2.46
N ALA A 286 -4.72 18.81 -2.97
CA ALA A 286 -4.10 18.53 -4.26
C ALA A 286 -3.41 17.15 -4.28
N ASP A 287 -2.66 16.81 -3.23
CA ASP A 287 -2.02 15.48 -3.09
C ASP A 287 -3.07 14.35 -3.04
N GLN A 288 -4.19 14.54 -2.34
CA GLN A 288 -5.30 13.57 -2.37
C GLN A 288 -5.89 13.39 -3.77
N GLN A 289 -6.16 14.48 -4.50
CA GLN A 289 -6.73 14.42 -5.84
C GLN A 289 -5.79 13.72 -6.83
N GLU A 290 -4.49 14.03 -6.78
CA GLU A 290 -3.49 13.37 -7.61
C GLU A 290 -3.46 11.86 -7.36
N ARG A 291 -3.51 11.44 -6.09
CA ARG A 291 -3.57 10.01 -5.72
C ARG A 291 -4.82 9.32 -6.21
N GLN A 292 -5.98 9.99 -6.14
CA GLN A 292 -7.24 9.44 -6.63
C GLN A 292 -7.24 9.26 -8.15
N ARG A 293 -6.57 10.16 -8.89
CA ARG A 293 -6.41 10.10 -10.36
C ARG A 293 -5.39 9.07 -10.81
N ALA A 294 -4.40 8.72 -10.00
CA ALA A 294 -3.39 7.70 -10.30
C ALA A 294 -4.03 6.29 -10.40
N SER A 295 -4.63 5.99 -11.56
CA SER A 295 -5.66 4.94 -11.71
C SER A 295 -5.15 3.50 -11.74
N ARG A 296 -3.84 3.22 -11.81
CA ARG A 296 -3.34 1.84 -11.95
C ARG A 296 -1.98 1.64 -11.26
N GLY A 297 -2.00 1.05 -10.06
CA GLY A 297 -0.86 0.34 -9.48
C GLY A 297 0.13 1.11 -8.59
N GLY A 298 0.03 2.43 -8.43
CA GLY A 298 1.03 3.24 -7.71
C GLY A 298 0.67 3.73 -6.30
N GLY A 299 -0.61 3.86 -5.96
CA GLY A 299 -1.03 4.55 -4.71
C GLY A 299 -0.68 3.84 -3.39
N ARG A 300 -0.39 2.52 -3.45
CA ARG A 300 -0.14 1.68 -2.26
C ARG A 300 1.18 2.03 -1.55
N SER A 301 2.21 2.45 -2.29
CA SER A 301 3.51 2.84 -1.71
C SER A 301 3.51 4.26 -1.15
N GLN A 302 2.52 5.09 -1.50
CA GLN A 302 2.54 6.51 -1.14
C GLN A 302 1.83 6.84 0.19
N LEU A 303 0.91 6.02 0.69
CA LEU A 303 0.18 6.34 1.94
C LEU A 303 1.15 6.45 3.13
N GLN A 304 2.18 5.60 3.14
CA GLN A 304 3.23 5.57 4.16
C GLN A 304 4.44 6.44 3.84
N ALA A 305 4.45 7.12 2.69
CA ALA A 305 5.59 7.96 2.33
C ALA A 305 5.72 9.14 3.29
N SER A 306 6.96 9.55 3.57
CA SER A 306 7.25 10.77 4.32
C SER A 306 6.49 11.95 3.71
N PRO A 307 5.89 12.87 4.50
CA PRO A 307 5.23 14.05 3.97
C PRO A 307 6.14 14.83 3.00
N PRO A 308 5.66 15.11 1.77
CA PRO A 308 6.50 15.69 0.73
C PRO A 308 6.97 17.11 1.07
N SER A 309 6.15 17.90 1.77
CA SER A 309 6.41 19.29 2.14
C SER A 309 6.10 19.56 3.62
N ALA A 310 6.53 20.72 4.13
CA ALA A 310 6.18 21.15 5.48
C ALA A 310 4.66 21.39 5.62
N ALA A 311 4.04 21.99 4.60
CA ALA A 311 2.60 22.20 4.52
C ALA A 311 1.81 20.88 4.59
N HIS A 312 2.28 19.83 3.90
CA HIS A 312 1.65 18.51 3.98
C HIS A 312 1.82 17.87 5.36
N ALA A 313 3.00 18.03 5.97
CA ALA A 313 3.24 17.56 7.34
C ALA A 313 2.31 18.27 8.35
N ALA A 314 2.11 19.58 8.19
CA ALA A 314 1.18 20.37 9.01
C ALA A 314 -0.26 19.85 8.89
N ALA A 315 -0.73 19.60 7.65
CA ALA A 315 -2.06 19.03 7.42
C ALA A 315 -2.24 17.66 8.08
N VAL A 316 -1.24 16.78 7.94
CA VAL A 316 -1.26 15.47 8.61
C VAL A 316 -1.32 15.62 10.14
N LEU A 317 -0.52 16.52 10.73
CA LEU A 317 -0.56 16.77 12.18
C LEU A 317 -1.92 17.28 12.64
N ALA A 318 -2.45 18.32 11.98
CA ALA A 318 -3.73 18.93 12.34
C ALA A 318 -4.89 17.93 12.24
N LEU A 319 -4.97 17.18 11.13
CA LEU A 319 -6.07 16.24 10.88
C LEU A 319 -5.99 14.97 11.73
N SER A 320 -4.79 14.54 12.12
CA SER A 320 -4.61 13.36 12.98
C SER A 320 -4.70 13.67 14.46
N ALA A 321 -4.50 14.93 14.87
CA ALA A 321 -4.44 15.33 16.27
C ALA A 321 -5.65 14.90 17.12
N PRO A 322 -6.91 15.01 16.65
CA PRO A 322 -8.07 14.59 17.45
C PRO A 322 -8.06 13.12 17.85
N ALA A 323 -7.46 12.23 17.03
CA ALA A 323 -7.34 10.81 17.32
C ALA A 323 -6.01 10.47 18.03
N LEU A 324 -4.91 11.06 17.57
CA LEU A 324 -3.56 10.78 18.06
C LEU A 324 -3.37 11.25 19.51
N PHE A 325 -3.86 12.44 19.84
CA PHE A 325 -3.77 13.06 21.16
C PHE A 325 -5.10 12.98 21.93
N ALA A 326 -5.97 12.04 21.58
CA ALA A 326 -7.21 11.80 22.31
C ALA A 326 -6.91 11.50 23.80
N PRO A 327 -7.64 12.11 24.74
CA PRO A 327 -7.39 11.95 26.18
C PRO A 327 -7.70 10.54 26.67
N ASP A 328 -8.59 9.82 25.97
CA ASP A 328 -9.06 8.49 26.36
C ASP A 328 -9.34 7.60 25.14
N ARG A 329 -9.59 6.31 25.41
CA ARG A 329 -9.86 5.29 24.40
C ARG A 329 -11.17 5.50 23.63
N SER A 330 -12.22 6.00 24.29
CA SER A 330 -13.53 6.24 23.67
C SER A 330 -13.47 7.35 22.62
N THR A 331 -12.80 8.45 22.95
CA THR A 331 -12.59 9.58 22.05
C THR A 331 -11.78 9.15 20.81
N CYS A 332 -10.69 8.40 21.02
CA CYS A 332 -9.88 7.85 19.92
C CYS A 332 -10.68 6.86 19.05
N GLN A 333 -11.45 5.96 19.68
CA GLN A 333 -12.25 4.96 18.97
C GLN A 333 -13.34 5.61 18.12
N SER A 334 -13.96 6.69 18.58
CA SER A 334 -15.00 7.40 17.84
C SER A 334 -14.46 8.03 16.55
N ALA A 335 -13.30 8.70 16.63
CA ALA A 335 -12.60 9.25 15.47
C ALA A 335 -12.18 8.14 14.49
N LEU A 336 -11.61 7.06 15.02
CA LEU A 336 -11.16 5.91 14.23
C LEU A 336 -12.33 5.18 13.54
N ALA A 337 -13.47 5.02 14.20
CA ALA A 337 -14.66 4.36 13.63
C ALA A 337 -15.18 5.10 12.40
N THR A 338 -15.26 6.44 12.47
CA THR A 338 -15.69 7.28 11.35
C THR A 338 -14.78 7.09 10.13
N TRP A 339 -13.46 7.10 10.35
CA TRP A 339 -12.48 6.88 9.29
C TRP A 339 -12.49 5.45 8.75
N MET A 340 -12.69 4.45 9.62
CA MET A 340 -12.77 3.05 9.24
C MET A 340 -14.01 2.76 8.39
N ASP A 341 -15.17 3.34 8.72
CA ASP A 341 -16.41 3.19 7.94
C ASP A 341 -16.21 3.73 6.50
N ARG A 342 -15.55 4.89 6.35
CA ARG A 342 -15.19 5.44 5.03
C ARG A 342 -14.15 4.58 4.29
N ALA A 343 -13.15 4.07 4.99
CA ALA A 343 -12.15 3.17 4.40
C ALA A 343 -12.81 1.88 3.88
N VAL A 344 -13.79 1.34 4.62
CA VAL A 344 -14.59 0.18 4.19
C VAL A 344 -15.44 0.51 2.96
N ALA A 345 -16.05 1.68 2.89
CA ALA A 345 -16.80 2.12 1.70
C ALA A 345 -15.91 2.11 0.44
N LEU A 346 -14.65 2.58 0.54
CA LEU A 346 -13.70 2.55 -0.58
C LEU A 346 -13.36 1.12 -1.04
N ARG A 347 -13.24 0.15 -0.12
CA ARG A 347 -12.96 -1.28 -0.42
C ARG A 347 -14.06 -1.95 -1.26
N ARG A 348 -15.29 -1.46 -1.16
CA ARG A 348 -16.45 -2.00 -1.87
C ARG A 348 -16.42 -1.67 -3.38
N THR A 349 -15.50 -0.82 -3.82
CA THR A 349 -15.31 -0.48 -5.23
C THR A 349 -14.72 -1.67 -6.03
N PRO A 350 -15.34 -2.10 -7.13
CA PRO A 350 -14.85 -3.21 -7.95
C PRO A 350 -13.39 -3.02 -8.43
N GLY A 351 -12.59 -4.09 -8.31
CA GLY A 351 -11.19 -4.10 -8.79
C GLY A 351 -10.16 -3.44 -7.86
N LYS A 352 -10.56 -2.85 -6.72
CA LYS A 352 -9.62 -2.23 -5.76
C LYS A 352 -9.34 -3.15 -4.56
N SER A 353 -8.06 -3.31 -4.20
CA SER A 353 -7.63 -3.97 -2.96
C SER A 353 -7.68 -3.01 -1.78
N ASP A 354 -7.85 -3.50 -0.55
CA ASP A 354 -7.75 -2.71 0.67
C ASP A 354 -6.43 -1.90 0.76
N PRO A 355 -6.48 -0.55 0.65
CA PRO A 355 -5.30 0.30 0.67
C PRO A 355 -4.57 0.32 2.01
N LEU A 356 -5.26 -0.04 3.11
CA LEU A 356 -4.71 -0.08 4.47
C LEU A 356 -4.08 -1.43 4.80
N ARG A 357 -4.33 -2.47 4.00
CA ARG A 357 -3.79 -3.82 4.23
C ARG A 357 -2.26 -3.88 4.40
N PRO A 358 -1.43 -3.17 3.61
CA PRO A 358 0.02 -3.21 3.78
C PRO A 358 0.53 -2.36 4.94
N ILE A 359 -0.36 -1.63 5.64
CA ILE A 359 0.03 -0.67 6.67
C ILE A 359 0.15 -1.41 8.00
N PRO A 360 1.34 -1.45 8.63
CA PRO A 360 1.51 -2.03 9.96
C PRO A 360 0.58 -1.33 10.93
N ARG A 361 -0.10 -2.14 11.74
CA ARG A 361 -0.94 -1.65 12.83
C ARG A 361 -0.09 -1.62 14.09
N PRO A 362 0.06 -0.44 14.71
CA PRO A 362 0.74 -0.32 15.99
C PRO A 362 0.02 -1.14 17.05
N ALA A 363 0.77 -1.79 17.94
CA ALA A 363 0.22 -2.62 19.01
C ALA A 363 -0.76 -1.83 19.90
N CYS A 364 -0.47 -0.55 20.17
CA CYS A 364 -1.33 0.33 20.95
C CYS A 364 -2.69 0.61 20.29
N LEU A 365 -2.77 0.52 18.95
CA LEU A 365 -4.00 0.77 18.19
C LEU A 365 -4.74 -0.51 17.81
N GLU A 366 -4.11 -1.69 17.84
CA GLU A 366 -4.74 -2.94 17.38
C GLU A 366 -6.10 -3.22 18.06
N PRO A 367 -6.27 -3.06 19.39
CA PRO A 367 -7.57 -3.27 20.03
C PRO A 367 -8.64 -2.28 19.54
N LEU A 368 -8.26 -1.01 19.36
CA LEU A 368 -9.15 0.05 18.90
C LEU A 368 -9.54 -0.15 17.43
N VAL A 369 -8.59 -0.50 16.58
CA VAL A 369 -8.84 -0.84 15.16
C VAL A 369 -9.75 -2.06 15.08
N ARG A 370 -9.52 -3.10 15.89
CA ARG A 370 -10.36 -4.30 15.91
C ARG A 370 -11.79 -4.01 16.34
N ALA A 371 -11.98 -3.09 17.30
CA ALA A 371 -13.30 -2.66 17.76
C ALA A 371 -13.99 -1.71 16.76
N ALA A 372 -13.23 -0.83 16.11
CA ALA A 372 -13.72 0.12 15.10
C ALA A 372 -14.04 -0.54 13.76
N VAL A 373 -13.37 -1.65 13.42
CA VAL A 373 -13.85 -2.56 12.38
C VAL A 373 -15.15 -3.14 12.90
N ARG A 374 -16.28 -2.48 12.58
CA ARG A 374 -17.59 -3.12 12.64
C ARG A 374 -17.39 -4.48 12.00
N PRO A 375 -17.79 -5.60 12.66
CA PRO A 375 -17.79 -6.88 11.99
C PRO A 375 -18.66 -6.64 10.77
N ALA A 376 -18.07 -6.41 9.60
CA ALA A 376 -18.78 -6.28 8.34
C ALA A 376 -19.62 -7.53 8.34
N SER A 377 -20.92 -7.38 8.62
CA SER A 377 -21.77 -8.42 9.21
C SER A 377 -21.47 -9.69 8.46
N ARG A 378 -20.58 -10.53 9.03
CA ARG A 378 -19.83 -11.47 8.17
C ARG A 378 -20.93 -12.26 7.51
N VAL A 379 -20.99 -12.27 6.18
CA VAL A 379 -22.09 -12.95 5.47
C VAL A 379 -22.26 -14.35 6.08
N ALA A 380 -21.15 -15.02 6.39
CA ALA A 380 -21.15 -16.27 7.17
C ALA A 380 -21.80 -16.21 8.58
N GLY A 381 -21.57 -15.17 9.37
CA GLY A 381 -22.08 -15.00 10.74
C GLY A 381 -23.52 -14.51 10.86
N VAL A 382 -24.13 -13.97 9.79
CA VAL A 382 -25.60 -13.78 9.72
C VAL A 382 -26.29 -15.12 9.60
N LEU A 383 -25.74 -16.02 8.78
CA LEU A 383 -26.25 -17.38 8.61
C LEU A 383 -26.24 -18.17 9.94
N THR A 384 -25.14 -18.11 10.69
CA THR A 384 -24.99 -18.84 11.97
C THR A 384 -25.96 -18.38 13.06
N ARG A 385 -26.50 -17.16 12.98
CA ARG A 385 -27.46 -16.62 13.96
C ARG A 385 -28.91 -16.87 13.58
N ARG A 386 -29.18 -17.44 12.41
CA ARG A 386 -30.53 -17.75 11.95
C ARG A 386 -30.88 -19.20 12.31
N PRO A 387 -32.07 -19.48 12.86
CA PRO A 387 -32.61 -20.83 12.85
C PRO A 387 -32.72 -21.27 11.39
N GLN A 388 -32.03 -22.34 11.00
CA GLN A 388 -32.09 -22.86 9.64
C GLN A 388 -33.13 -23.98 9.56
N PRO A 389 -34.21 -23.83 8.79
CA PRO A 389 -34.93 -25.01 8.32
C PRO A 389 -33.96 -25.80 7.44
N SER A 390 -33.83 -27.11 7.69
CA SER A 390 -33.03 -27.99 6.85
C SER A 390 -33.60 -27.92 5.42
N PRO A 391 -32.87 -27.35 4.44
CA PRO A 391 -33.37 -27.29 3.09
C PRO A 391 -33.58 -28.70 2.56
N SER A 392 -34.60 -28.91 1.73
CA SER A 392 -34.90 -30.21 1.11
C SER A 392 -33.86 -30.66 0.07
N PHE A 393 -32.73 -29.96 -0.04
CA PHE A 393 -31.61 -30.28 -0.92
C PHE A 393 -30.29 -30.34 -0.15
N THR A 394 -29.41 -31.24 -0.60
CA THR A 394 -28.01 -31.34 -0.17
C THR A 394 -27.07 -30.70 -1.19
N ALA A 395 -25.78 -30.57 -0.85
CA ALA A 395 -24.76 -30.06 -1.77
C ALA A 395 -24.61 -30.88 -3.06
N ALA A 396 -25.02 -32.16 -3.07
CA ALA A 396 -25.04 -32.99 -4.26
C ALA A 396 -25.95 -32.43 -5.37
N HIS A 397 -27.01 -31.70 -4.97
CA HIS A 397 -27.99 -31.12 -5.89
C HIS A 397 -27.62 -29.75 -6.42
N LEU A 398 -26.40 -29.28 -6.14
CA LEU A 398 -25.98 -27.92 -6.49
C LEU A 398 -24.96 -27.93 -7.64
N PRO A 399 -25.14 -27.06 -8.64
CA PRO A 399 -24.14 -26.85 -9.69
C PRO A 399 -22.94 -26.07 -9.15
N HIS A 400 -21.81 -26.07 -9.86
CA HIS A 400 -20.66 -25.24 -9.50
C HIS A 400 -20.93 -23.74 -9.72
N LEU A 401 -21.81 -23.41 -10.66
CA LEU A 401 -22.28 -22.07 -10.96
C LEU A 401 -23.80 -22.06 -10.87
N ALA A 402 -24.37 -21.16 -10.06
CA ALA A 402 -25.81 -20.94 -10.04
C ALA A 402 -26.34 -20.59 -11.44
N ASP A 403 -27.64 -20.76 -11.68
CA ASP A 403 -28.26 -20.39 -12.95
C ASP A 403 -28.01 -18.90 -13.30
N ALA A 404 -27.83 -18.59 -14.57
CA ALA A 404 -27.49 -17.24 -15.04
C ALA A 404 -28.66 -16.26 -14.88
N GLY A 405 -29.88 -16.72 -15.17
CA GLY A 405 -31.09 -15.93 -15.04
C GLY A 405 -31.40 -15.62 -13.58
N ASP A 406 -31.33 -16.63 -12.72
CA ASP A 406 -31.55 -16.44 -11.28
C ASP A 406 -30.48 -15.56 -10.64
N TYR A 407 -29.22 -15.73 -11.02
CA TYR A 407 -28.15 -14.85 -10.55
C TYR A 407 -28.43 -13.39 -10.91
N THR A 408 -28.82 -13.13 -12.16
CA THR A 408 -29.14 -11.77 -12.63
C THR A 408 -30.33 -11.18 -11.87
N ALA A 409 -31.38 -11.97 -11.67
CA ALA A 409 -32.60 -11.53 -10.99
C ALA A 409 -32.42 -11.29 -9.48
N LEU A 410 -31.68 -12.14 -8.79
CA LEU A 410 -31.65 -12.17 -7.32
C LEU A 410 -30.32 -11.68 -6.73
N ILE A 411 -29.19 -12.08 -7.33
CA ILE A 411 -27.87 -11.98 -6.67
C ILE A 411 -27.02 -10.83 -7.21
N ALA A 412 -27.13 -10.47 -8.49
CA ALA A 412 -26.30 -9.47 -9.14
C ALA A 412 -26.31 -8.10 -8.42
N ARG A 413 -27.47 -7.70 -7.89
CA ARG A 413 -27.64 -6.46 -7.09
C ARG A 413 -26.75 -6.38 -5.85
N HIS A 414 -26.37 -7.52 -5.28
CA HIS A 414 -25.51 -7.59 -4.09
C HIS A 414 -24.01 -7.52 -4.43
N LEU A 415 -23.65 -7.66 -5.71
CA LEU A 415 -22.27 -7.80 -6.18
C LEU A 415 -21.97 -6.89 -7.38
N PRO A 416 -22.23 -5.56 -7.30
CA PRO A 416 -22.03 -4.66 -8.43
C PRO A 416 -20.58 -4.73 -8.96
N GLY A 417 -20.43 -4.69 -10.29
CA GLY A 417 -19.13 -4.75 -10.98
C GLY A 417 -18.32 -6.04 -10.77
N THR A 418 -18.96 -7.13 -10.33
CA THR A 418 -18.34 -8.46 -10.25
C THR A 418 -18.60 -9.21 -11.55
N ALA A 419 -17.59 -9.91 -12.08
CA ALA A 419 -17.78 -10.77 -13.23
C ALA A 419 -18.83 -11.86 -12.92
N GLU A 420 -19.80 -12.05 -13.82
CA GLU A 420 -20.96 -12.92 -13.62
C GLU A 420 -20.56 -14.33 -13.13
N THR A 421 -19.57 -14.95 -13.77
CA THR A 421 -19.04 -16.27 -13.38
C THR A 421 -18.56 -16.34 -11.92
N SER A 422 -17.97 -15.26 -11.41
CA SER A 422 -17.48 -15.19 -10.02
C SER A 422 -18.64 -15.01 -9.04
N GLY A 423 -19.65 -14.21 -9.41
CA GLY A 423 -20.87 -14.04 -8.62
C GLY A 423 -21.72 -15.30 -8.56
N ARG A 424 -21.90 -15.99 -9.69
CA ARG A 424 -22.62 -17.28 -9.78
C ARG A 424 -21.96 -18.38 -8.97
N ARG A 425 -20.62 -18.43 -8.95
CA ARG A 425 -19.87 -19.34 -8.07
C ARG A 425 -20.08 -19.02 -6.60
N LEU A 426 -20.09 -17.73 -6.23
CA LEU A 426 -20.38 -17.33 -4.85
C LEU A 426 -21.79 -17.75 -4.43
N ALA A 427 -22.78 -17.60 -5.32
CA ALA A 427 -24.16 -18.03 -5.07
C ALA A 427 -24.25 -19.55 -4.82
N ALA A 428 -23.58 -20.36 -5.64
CA ALA A 428 -23.50 -21.82 -5.44
C ALA A 428 -22.86 -22.19 -4.10
N LEU A 429 -21.74 -21.56 -3.74
CA LEU A 429 -21.09 -21.77 -2.44
C LEU A 429 -21.98 -21.32 -1.27
N ALA A 430 -22.80 -20.27 -1.46
CA ALA A 430 -23.75 -19.81 -0.45
C ALA A 430 -24.94 -20.78 -0.30
N LEU A 431 -25.44 -21.38 -1.38
CA LEU A 431 -26.41 -22.47 -1.31
C LEU A 431 -25.84 -23.69 -0.56
N ALA A 432 -24.57 -24.04 -0.79
CA ALA A 432 -23.93 -25.14 -0.06
C ALA A 432 -23.76 -24.82 1.44
N ARG A 433 -23.55 -23.55 1.80
CA ARG A 433 -23.60 -23.08 3.19
C ARG A 433 -25.00 -23.21 3.79
N LEU A 434 -26.05 -22.88 3.03
CA LEU A 434 -27.45 -23.08 3.42
C LEU A 434 -27.76 -24.57 3.64
N ALA A 435 -27.19 -25.45 2.81
CA ALA A 435 -27.31 -26.90 2.89
C ALA A 435 -26.43 -27.55 4.00
N GLY A 436 -25.83 -26.76 4.91
CA GLY A 436 -25.15 -27.27 6.10
C GLY A 436 -23.62 -27.21 6.12
N ALA A 437 -22.96 -26.68 5.08
CA ALA A 437 -21.49 -26.57 5.11
C ALA A 437 -21.01 -25.57 6.20
N ALA A 438 -20.09 -25.99 7.08
CA ALA A 438 -19.65 -25.21 8.24
C ALA A 438 -18.74 -23.99 7.93
N SER A 439 -18.18 -23.90 6.72
CA SER A 439 -17.36 -22.76 6.27
C SER A 439 -17.37 -22.61 4.75
N TRP A 440 -16.85 -21.49 4.20
CA TRP A 440 -16.68 -21.33 2.75
C TRP A 440 -15.72 -22.37 2.15
N ARG A 441 -14.72 -22.79 2.93
CA ARG A 441 -13.82 -23.87 2.55
C ARG A 441 -14.58 -25.20 2.49
N GLY A 442 -15.39 -25.48 3.51
CA GLY A 442 -16.24 -26.67 3.58
C GLY A 442 -17.29 -26.68 2.45
N ALA A 443 -17.85 -25.53 2.09
CA ALA A 443 -18.76 -25.39 0.95
C ALA A 443 -18.07 -25.73 -0.38
N GLY A 444 -16.80 -25.31 -0.54
CA GLY A 444 -15.99 -25.72 -1.69
C GLY A 444 -15.78 -27.22 -1.74
N THR A 445 -15.41 -27.85 -0.61
CA THR A 445 -15.27 -29.31 -0.51
C THR A 445 -16.58 -30.05 -0.81
N ALA A 446 -17.72 -29.57 -0.29
CA ALA A 446 -19.03 -30.19 -0.50
C ALA A 446 -19.52 -30.10 -1.96
N LEU A 447 -18.98 -29.16 -2.75
CA LEU A 447 -19.25 -29.01 -4.18
C LEU A 447 -18.14 -29.61 -5.05
N ASP A 448 -17.25 -30.46 -4.51
CA ASP A 448 -16.13 -31.06 -5.27
C ASP A 448 -15.20 -30.02 -5.94
N MET A 449 -15.08 -28.82 -5.36
CA MET A 449 -14.18 -27.76 -5.83
C MET A 449 -12.85 -27.76 -5.07
N ASP A 450 -11.82 -27.14 -5.65
CA ASP A 450 -10.60 -26.77 -4.93
C ASP A 450 -10.94 -25.85 -3.73
N PRO A 451 -10.77 -26.33 -2.49
CA PRO A 451 -11.30 -25.64 -1.32
C PRO A 451 -10.56 -24.34 -1.02
N PHE A 452 -9.28 -24.23 -1.41
CA PHE A 452 -8.48 -23.03 -1.20
C PHE A 452 -8.81 -21.94 -2.22
N LYS A 453 -8.98 -22.31 -3.50
CA LYS A 453 -9.42 -21.38 -4.55
C LYS A 453 -10.83 -20.86 -4.29
N ALA A 454 -11.76 -21.73 -3.92
CA ALA A 454 -13.13 -21.37 -3.57
C ALA A 454 -13.18 -20.40 -2.38
N ALA A 455 -12.47 -20.69 -1.29
CA ALA A 455 -12.43 -19.82 -0.11
C ALA A 455 -11.78 -18.46 -0.40
N ARG A 456 -10.67 -18.41 -1.15
CA ARG A 456 -9.96 -17.16 -1.46
C ARG A 456 -10.79 -16.22 -2.32
N ALA A 457 -11.44 -16.74 -3.37
CA ALA A 457 -12.31 -15.95 -4.23
C ALA A 457 -13.50 -15.41 -3.43
N THR A 458 -14.13 -16.27 -2.64
CA THR A 458 -15.30 -15.95 -1.83
C THR A 458 -15.02 -14.89 -0.76
N ASN A 459 -13.92 -15.04 -0.01
CA ASN A 459 -13.53 -14.07 1.03
C ASN A 459 -13.32 -12.65 0.50
N THR A 460 -12.97 -12.51 -0.78
CA THR A 460 -12.84 -11.20 -1.43
C THR A 460 -14.20 -10.63 -1.83
N LEU A 461 -15.11 -11.47 -2.32
CA LEU A 461 -16.42 -11.04 -2.80
C LEU A 461 -17.41 -10.74 -1.68
N VAL A 462 -17.41 -11.53 -0.60
CA VAL A 462 -18.33 -11.32 0.54
C VAL A 462 -18.09 -9.99 1.26
N GLN A 463 -16.89 -9.42 1.15
CA GLN A 463 -16.57 -8.09 1.68
C GLN A 463 -17.29 -6.94 0.94
N ARG A 464 -17.85 -7.23 -0.25
CA ARG A 464 -18.59 -6.26 -1.08
C ARG A 464 -20.09 -6.23 -0.79
N ILE A 465 -20.61 -7.24 -0.10
CA ILE A 465 -22.04 -7.36 0.20
C ILE A 465 -22.41 -6.34 1.28
N ASN A 466 -23.29 -5.41 0.94
CA ASN A 466 -23.73 -4.32 1.81
C ASN A 466 -24.87 -4.72 2.74
N ASP A 467 -25.78 -5.57 2.25
CA ASP A 467 -26.92 -6.11 2.98
C ASP A 467 -26.80 -7.63 3.07
N ALA A 468 -26.13 -8.11 4.12
CA ALA A 468 -25.96 -9.54 4.35
C ALA A 468 -27.31 -10.25 4.61
N GLY A 469 -28.29 -9.55 5.19
CA GLY A 469 -29.62 -10.11 5.47
C GLY A 469 -30.45 -10.29 4.20
N GLY A 470 -30.47 -9.28 3.32
CA GLY A 470 -31.06 -9.37 1.99
C GLY A 470 -30.36 -10.40 1.10
N PHE A 471 -29.03 -10.46 1.13
CA PHE A 471 -28.28 -11.48 0.40
C PHE A 471 -28.72 -12.90 0.78
N TRP A 472 -28.84 -13.23 2.07
CA TRP A 472 -29.29 -14.56 2.48
C TRP A 472 -30.75 -14.87 2.14
N ARG A 473 -31.65 -13.88 2.23
CA ARG A 473 -33.04 -14.05 1.76
C ARG A 473 -33.10 -14.39 0.26
N ASP A 474 -32.27 -13.74 -0.54
CA ASP A 474 -32.22 -14.01 -1.98
C ASP A 474 -31.55 -15.37 -2.29
N ILE A 475 -30.61 -15.83 -1.46
CA ILE A 475 -30.05 -17.19 -1.54
C ILE A 475 -31.08 -18.25 -1.13
N GLU A 476 -31.91 -18.00 -0.11
CA GLU A 476 -33.03 -18.86 0.27
C GLU A 476 -34.04 -18.97 -0.89
N GLN A 477 -34.39 -17.84 -1.53
CA GLN A 477 -35.25 -17.82 -2.71
C GLN A 477 -34.63 -18.55 -3.91
N LEU A 478 -33.32 -18.40 -4.12
CA LEU A 478 -32.59 -19.15 -5.15
C LEU A 478 -32.68 -20.66 -4.90
N GLY A 479 -32.55 -21.11 -3.64
CA GLY A 479 -32.73 -22.50 -3.25
C GLY A 479 -34.16 -23.00 -3.51
N ALA A 480 -35.17 -22.18 -3.22
CA ALA A 480 -36.58 -22.51 -3.50
C ALA A 480 -36.83 -22.71 -5.00
N ARG A 481 -36.29 -21.84 -5.87
CA ARG A 481 -36.37 -22.01 -7.33
C ARG A 481 -35.70 -23.29 -7.83
N ALA A 482 -34.60 -23.70 -7.18
CA ALA A 482 -33.93 -24.95 -7.53
C ALA A 482 -34.79 -26.18 -7.17
N ILE A 483 -35.52 -26.13 -6.05
CA ILE A 483 -36.49 -27.18 -5.68
C ILE A 483 -37.65 -27.22 -6.68
N GLU A 484 -38.22 -26.06 -7.03
CA GLU A 484 -39.38 -25.95 -7.93
C GLU A 484 -39.09 -26.51 -9.33
N ARG A 485 -37.87 -26.35 -9.84
CA ARG A 485 -37.43 -26.93 -11.13
C ARG A 485 -37.16 -28.43 -11.09
N GLY A 486 -37.18 -29.04 -9.90
CA GLY A 486 -36.77 -30.42 -9.68
C GLY A 486 -35.28 -30.54 -9.36
N LEU A 487 -34.98 -31.31 -8.30
CA LEU A 487 -33.61 -31.52 -7.85
C LEU A 487 -32.85 -32.45 -8.81
N ILE A 488 -31.71 -31.98 -9.28
CA ILE A 488 -30.78 -32.72 -10.15
C ILE A 488 -29.57 -33.12 -9.31
N ASP A 489 -29.17 -34.40 -9.33
CA ASP A 489 -27.90 -34.84 -8.71
C ASP A 489 -26.70 -34.44 -9.60
N TYR A 490 -26.25 -33.19 -9.44
CA TYR A 490 -25.09 -32.68 -10.14
C TYR A 490 -23.79 -33.38 -9.74
N ALA A 491 -23.69 -33.89 -8.51
CA ALA A 491 -22.51 -34.65 -8.07
C ALA A 491 -22.40 -35.99 -8.82
N ALA A 492 -23.52 -36.69 -9.02
CA ALA A 492 -23.55 -37.89 -9.86
C ALA A 492 -23.14 -37.58 -11.31
N ARG A 493 -23.71 -36.52 -11.90
CA ARG A 493 -23.32 -36.09 -13.26
C ARG A 493 -21.83 -35.77 -13.37
N ARG A 494 -21.23 -35.11 -12.37
CA ARG A 494 -19.78 -34.83 -12.34
C ARG A 494 -18.94 -36.10 -12.28
N ARG A 495 -19.36 -37.11 -11.49
CA ARG A 495 -18.68 -38.41 -11.41
C ARG A 495 -18.77 -39.15 -12.75
N THR A 496 -19.96 -39.23 -13.36
CA THR A 496 -20.15 -39.88 -14.65
C THR A 496 -19.33 -39.25 -15.76
N LEU A 497 -19.22 -37.92 -15.76
CA LEU A 497 -18.51 -37.16 -16.80
C LEU A 497 -17.04 -36.85 -16.43
N ALA A 498 -16.50 -37.46 -15.37
CA ALA A 498 -15.15 -37.16 -14.87
C ALA A 498 -14.05 -37.49 -15.89
N ASP A 499 -14.27 -38.50 -16.71
CA ASP A 499 -13.32 -38.97 -17.73
C ASP A 499 -13.63 -38.45 -19.15
N LEU A 500 -14.65 -37.58 -19.30
CA LEU A 500 -15.04 -37.03 -20.59
C LEU A 500 -14.03 -35.96 -21.04
N THR A 501 -12.95 -36.42 -21.69
CA THR A 501 -11.85 -35.57 -22.16
C THR A 501 -11.99 -35.15 -23.62
N ALA A 502 -12.73 -35.91 -24.43
CA ALA A 502 -13.08 -35.58 -25.81
C ALA A 502 -14.36 -36.32 -26.25
N VAL A 503 -15.14 -35.71 -27.14
CA VAL A 503 -16.26 -36.39 -27.82
C VAL A 503 -15.73 -37.22 -28.99
N PRO A 504 -16.18 -38.48 -29.20
CA PRO A 504 -15.77 -39.28 -30.35
C PRO A 504 -15.98 -38.55 -31.67
N HIS A 505 -15.04 -38.68 -32.60
CA HIS A 505 -15.11 -38.00 -33.90
C HIS A 505 -16.44 -38.28 -34.64
N ALA A 506 -16.89 -39.53 -34.64
CA ALA A 506 -18.13 -39.95 -35.29
C ALA A 506 -19.37 -39.15 -34.83
N VAL A 507 -19.48 -38.89 -33.51
CA VAL A 507 -20.61 -38.14 -32.92
C VAL A 507 -20.70 -36.72 -33.47
N LEU A 508 -19.56 -36.07 -33.71
CA LEU A 508 -19.52 -34.72 -34.26
C LEU A 508 -19.57 -34.70 -35.79
N PHE A 509 -19.01 -35.71 -36.45
CA PHE A 509 -18.87 -35.76 -37.91
C PHE A 509 -20.23 -35.73 -38.61
N GLU A 510 -21.19 -36.52 -38.11
CA GLU A 510 -22.55 -36.63 -38.68
C GLU A 510 -23.27 -35.27 -38.74
N VAL A 511 -23.00 -34.38 -37.78
CA VAL A 511 -23.67 -33.07 -37.68
C VAL A 511 -22.82 -31.89 -38.14
N CYS A 512 -21.49 -32.01 -38.14
CA CYS A 512 -20.59 -30.94 -38.60
C CYS A 512 -20.33 -31.00 -40.11
N HIS A 513 -20.30 -32.20 -40.70
CA HIS A 513 -20.02 -32.36 -42.13
C HIS A 513 -21.06 -31.67 -43.03
N PRO A 514 -22.39 -31.79 -42.79
CA PRO A 514 -23.40 -31.05 -43.56
C PRO A 514 -23.31 -29.53 -43.41
N LEU A 515 -22.64 -29.04 -42.38
CA LEU A 515 -22.42 -27.61 -42.10
C LEU A 515 -21.09 -27.09 -42.68
N GLY A 516 -20.37 -27.91 -43.45
CA GLY A 516 -19.06 -27.57 -44.01
C GLY A 516 -17.99 -27.33 -42.95
N CYS A 517 -18.12 -27.95 -41.77
CA CYS A 517 -17.25 -27.71 -40.63
C CYS A 517 -16.37 -28.92 -40.32
N ASP A 518 -15.05 -28.71 -40.32
CA ASP A 518 -14.10 -29.77 -39.97
C ASP A 518 -14.16 -30.18 -38.50
N VAL A 519 -14.12 -31.49 -38.25
CA VAL A 519 -14.05 -32.09 -36.91
C VAL A 519 -12.59 -32.34 -36.55
N THR A 520 -12.02 -31.43 -35.77
CA THR A 520 -10.65 -31.54 -35.27
C THR A 520 -10.62 -32.09 -33.85
N ALA A 521 -9.48 -32.66 -33.44
CA ALA A 521 -9.28 -33.11 -32.05
C ALA A 521 -9.53 -31.98 -31.02
N GLN A 522 -9.22 -30.72 -31.37
CA GLN A 522 -9.51 -29.56 -30.52
C GLN A 522 -11.03 -29.33 -30.39
N ARG A 523 -11.77 -29.44 -31.50
CA ARG A 523 -13.25 -29.32 -31.51
C ARG A 523 -13.90 -30.42 -30.67
N CYS A 524 -13.42 -31.66 -30.77
CA CYS A 524 -13.87 -32.78 -29.93
C CYS A 524 -13.69 -32.50 -28.43
N ARG A 525 -12.57 -31.86 -28.03
CA ARG A 525 -12.30 -31.49 -26.63
C ARG A 525 -13.15 -30.30 -26.17
N HIS A 526 -13.34 -29.28 -27.01
CA HIS A 526 -14.24 -28.17 -26.70
C HIS A 526 -15.70 -28.63 -26.59
N ALA A 527 -16.12 -29.57 -27.42
CA ALA A 527 -17.43 -30.21 -27.32
C ALA A 527 -17.59 -31.00 -26.02
N ALA A 528 -16.58 -31.77 -25.61
CA ALA A 528 -16.57 -32.45 -24.31
C ALA A 528 -16.67 -31.48 -23.13
N ALA A 529 -15.91 -30.37 -23.18
CA ALA A 529 -15.98 -29.32 -22.18
C ALA A 529 -17.37 -28.65 -22.12
N TRP A 530 -18.02 -28.48 -23.28
CA TRP A 530 -19.38 -27.96 -23.38
C TRP A 530 -20.41 -28.92 -22.76
N ILE A 531 -20.36 -30.23 -23.09
CA ILE A 531 -21.23 -31.25 -22.49
C ILE A 531 -21.08 -31.25 -20.98
N TRP A 532 -19.84 -31.29 -20.50
CA TRP A 532 -19.55 -31.27 -19.08
C TRP A 532 -20.14 -30.02 -18.41
N GLN A 533 -19.94 -28.83 -18.98
CA GLN A 533 -20.53 -27.59 -18.46
C GLN A 533 -22.07 -27.63 -18.46
N HIS A 534 -22.67 -28.10 -19.55
CA HIS A 534 -24.12 -28.14 -19.75
C HIS A 534 -24.81 -29.02 -18.70
N PHE A 535 -24.31 -30.23 -18.46
CA PHE A 535 -24.95 -31.18 -17.55
C PHE A 535 -24.55 -30.98 -16.08
N THR A 536 -23.36 -30.46 -15.78
CA THR A 536 -22.87 -30.30 -14.40
C THR A 536 -23.08 -28.90 -13.81
N GLY A 537 -23.46 -27.92 -14.64
CA GLY A 537 -23.44 -26.50 -14.26
C GLY A 537 -22.04 -26.02 -13.85
N GLY A 538 -21.02 -26.71 -14.38
CA GLY A 538 -19.61 -26.50 -14.13
C GLY A 538 -19.03 -25.22 -14.73
N ASP A 539 -17.90 -24.75 -14.20
CA ASP A 539 -17.08 -23.77 -14.91
C ASP A 539 -16.29 -24.51 -16.00
N VAL A 540 -16.55 -24.23 -17.28
CA VAL A 540 -15.91 -24.90 -18.42
C VAL A 540 -14.38 -24.97 -18.32
N ARG A 541 -13.75 -24.03 -17.61
CA ARG A 541 -12.30 -23.98 -17.38
C ARG A 541 -11.78 -25.11 -16.49
N GLU A 542 -12.67 -25.78 -15.77
CA GLU A 542 -12.40 -26.88 -14.85
C GLU A 542 -12.83 -28.24 -15.46
N ALA A 543 -13.35 -28.26 -16.69
CA ALA A 543 -13.75 -29.49 -17.36
C ALA A 543 -12.55 -30.43 -17.57
N PRO A 544 -12.73 -31.76 -17.48
CA PRO A 544 -11.67 -32.75 -17.70
C PRO A 544 -10.94 -32.59 -19.04
N ALA A 545 -11.68 -32.22 -20.08
CA ALA A 545 -11.15 -31.92 -21.41
C ALA A 545 -10.09 -30.81 -21.46
N TYR A 546 -10.00 -29.96 -20.42
CA TYR A 546 -9.01 -28.87 -20.32
C TYR A 546 -7.85 -29.21 -19.36
N ALA A 547 -7.68 -30.47 -18.99
CA ALA A 547 -6.52 -30.93 -18.24
C ALA A 547 -5.21 -30.55 -18.96
N PRO A 548 -4.18 -30.02 -18.24
CA PRO A 548 -2.97 -29.49 -18.86
C PRO A 548 -2.23 -30.48 -19.78
N GLY A 549 -2.24 -31.77 -19.46
CA GLY A 549 -1.57 -32.81 -20.26
C GLY A 549 -2.19 -33.02 -21.65
N LEU A 550 -3.46 -32.66 -21.86
CA LEU A 550 -4.15 -32.83 -23.14
C LEU A 550 -3.76 -31.76 -24.17
N TRP A 551 -3.24 -30.61 -23.73
CA TRP A 551 -2.98 -29.42 -24.55
C TRP A 551 -1.49 -29.03 -24.56
N ALA A 552 -0.58 -30.01 -24.56
CA ALA A 552 0.86 -29.79 -24.46
C ALA A 552 1.45 -28.80 -25.49
N SER A 553 0.84 -28.70 -26.69
CA SER A 553 1.26 -27.80 -27.77
C SER A 553 0.60 -26.41 -27.76
N ALA A 554 -0.28 -26.11 -26.80
CA ALA A 554 -1.03 -24.86 -26.75
C ALA A 554 -0.95 -24.17 -25.37
N GLY A 555 -0.67 -22.86 -25.38
CA GLY A 555 -0.73 -22.06 -24.16
C GLY A 555 -2.17 -21.96 -23.60
N ARG A 556 -2.29 -21.83 -22.27
CA ARG A 556 -3.59 -21.72 -21.57
C ARG A 556 -4.52 -20.63 -22.10
N SER A 557 -3.99 -19.52 -22.61
CA SER A 557 -4.77 -18.44 -23.23
C SER A 557 -5.38 -18.87 -24.56
N SER A 558 -4.63 -19.59 -25.39
CA SER A 558 -5.08 -20.11 -26.69
C SER A 558 -6.22 -21.10 -26.53
N VAL A 559 -6.09 -22.06 -25.60
CA VAL A 559 -7.16 -23.04 -25.30
C VAL A 559 -8.45 -22.35 -24.84
N ARG A 560 -8.35 -21.32 -24.01
CA ARG A 560 -9.50 -20.54 -23.54
C ARG A 560 -10.20 -19.79 -24.66
N GLU A 561 -9.42 -19.17 -25.54
CA GLU A 561 -9.97 -18.44 -26.68
C GLU A 561 -10.61 -19.40 -27.70
N GLY A 562 -10.00 -20.55 -27.98
CA GLY A 562 -10.59 -21.61 -28.79
C GLY A 562 -11.92 -22.11 -28.23
N GLY A 563 -11.99 -22.34 -26.93
CA GLY A 563 -13.24 -22.74 -26.25
C GLY A 563 -14.33 -21.67 -26.33
N ARG A 564 -13.99 -20.40 -26.18
CA ARG A 564 -14.94 -19.29 -26.36
C ARG A 564 -15.48 -19.22 -27.78
N ARG A 565 -14.60 -19.35 -28.78
CA ARG A 565 -15.00 -19.38 -30.20
C ARG A 565 -15.94 -20.54 -30.49
N PHE A 566 -15.64 -21.73 -29.97
CA PHE A 566 -16.52 -22.90 -30.10
C PHE A 566 -17.91 -22.64 -29.51
N ALA A 567 -17.98 -22.13 -28.28
CA ALA A 567 -19.26 -21.83 -27.63
C ALA A 567 -20.07 -20.74 -28.36
N THR A 568 -19.39 -19.76 -28.98
CA THR A 568 -20.04 -18.69 -29.76
C THR A 568 -20.55 -19.21 -31.11
N TRP A 569 -19.84 -20.16 -31.72
CA TRP A 569 -20.19 -20.73 -33.02
C TRP A 569 -21.32 -21.78 -32.95
N LEU A 570 -21.44 -22.50 -31.83
CA LEU A 570 -22.20 -23.75 -31.70
C LEU A 570 -23.62 -23.72 -32.33
N PRO A 571 -23.81 -24.32 -33.53
CA PRO A 571 -25.10 -24.34 -34.21
C PRO A 571 -26.12 -25.25 -33.50
N ALA A 572 -27.41 -24.95 -33.64
CA ALA A 572 -28.48 -25.71 -32.97
C ALA A 572 -28.47 -27.23 -33.24
N PRO A 573 -28.19 -27.72 -34.48
CA PRO A 573 -28.07 -29.17 -34.72
C PRO A 573 -26.93 -29.82 -33.95
N VAL A 574 -25.77 -29.14 -33.86
CA VAL A 574 -24.60 -29.62 -33.12
C VAL A 574 -24.89 -29.61 -31.61
N ALA A 575 -25.53 -28.56 -31.10
CA ALA A 575 -25.95 -28.51 -29.69
C ALA A 575 -26.89 -29.66 -29.33
N ARG A 576 -27.92 -29.94 -30.16
CA ARG A 576 -28.85 -31.07 -29.93
C ARG A 576 -28.13 -32.41 -29.91
N GLN A 577 -27.19 -32.64 -30.84
CA GLN A 577 -26.41 -33.88 -30.89
C GLN A 577 -25.52 -34.05 -29.66
N LEU A 578 -24.89 -32.97 -29.19
CA LEU A 578 -24.08 -33.00 -27.98
C LEU A 578 -24.93 -33.21 -26.72
N THR A 579 -26.13 -32.65 -26.66
CA THR A 579 -27.09 -32.92 -25.59
C THR A 579 -27.51 -34.38 -25.58
N ALA A 580 -27.94 -34.94 -26.72
CA ALA A 580 -28.34 -36.34 -26.83
C ALA A 580 -27.20 -37.31 -26.48
N TYR A 581 -25.98 -37.02 -26.95
CA TYR A 581 -24.81 -37.81 -26.57
C TYR A 581 -24.52 -37.73 -25.07
N GLY A 582 -24.59 -36.53 -24.47
CA GLY A 582 -24.44 -36.36 -23.04
C GLY A 582 -25.50 -37.10 -22.21
N GLU A 583 -26.76 -37.06 -22.63
CA GLU A 583 -27.85 -37.84 -22.02
C GLU A 583 -27.55 -39.34 -22.07
N SER A 584 -27.08 -39.86 -23.21
CA SER A 584 -26.72 -41.28 -23.34
C SER A 584 -25.61 -41.70 -22.38
N LEU A 585 -24.64 -40.82 -22.09
CA LEU A 585 -23.57 -41.08 -21.11
C LEU A 585 -24.12 -41.14 -19.68
N LEU A 586 -25.08 -40.28 -19.36
CA LEU A 586 -25.72 -40.24 -18.04
C LEU A 586 -26.64 -41.45 -17.81
N ASP A 587 -27.38 -41.86 -18.84
CA ASP A 587 -28.25 -43.04 -18.80
C ASP A 587 -27.46 -44.34 -18.68
N ALA A 588 -26.35 -44.47 -19.42
CA ALA A 588 -25.46 -45.64 -19.35
C ALA A 588 -24.84 -45.85 -17.96
N ALA A 589 -24.67 -44.77 -17.19
CA ALA A 589 -24.13 -44.81 -15.83
C ALA A 589 -25.17 -45.15 -14.74
N THR A 590 -26.45 -45.32 -15.11
CA THR A 590 -27.54 -45.67 -14.19
C THR A 590 -28.08 -47.08 -14.49
N PRO A 591 -27.48 -48.16 -13.95
CA PRO A 591 -27.97 -49.50 -14.20
C PRO A 591 -29.27 -49.72 -13.42
N GLY A 592 -30.42 -49.73 -14.13
CA GLY A 592 -31.72 -50.05 -13.53
C GLY A 592 -32.96 -49.46 -14.19
N ARG A 593 -32.85 -48.63 -15.24
CA ARG A 593 -34.00 -48.03 -15.92
C ARG A 593 -34.15 -48.52 -17.37
N LYS A 594 -34.21 -49.83 -17.57
CA LYS A 594 -34.79 -50.44 -18.79
C LYS A 594 -35.86 -51.45 -18.35
N GLY A 595 -37.13 -51.08 -18.55
CA GLY A 595 -38.27 -51.94 -18.28
C GLY A 595 -39.49 -51.19 -17.72
N ALA A 596 -40.14 -50.39 -18.57
CA ALA A 596 -41.58 -50.15 -18.54
C ALA A 596 -42.03 -49.89 -19.99
#